data_AF-A0A2N2JUX4-F1
#
_entry.id   AF-A0A2N2JUX4-F1
#
_cell.length_a   1.000
_cell.length_b   1.000
_cell.length_c   1.000
_cell.angle_alpha   90.00
_cell.angle_beta   90.00
_cell.angle_gamma   90.00
#
_symmetry.space_group_name_H-M   'P 1'
#
loop_
_entity.id
_entity.type
_entity.pdbx_description
1 polymer ?
#
loop_
_entity_poly.entity_id
_entity_poly.type
_entity_poly.pdbx_seq_one_letter_code
_entity_poly.pdbx_strand_id
1 'polypeptide(L)'
;TMDRGVFIRSMATRGWRGGLSKATISMIHIMDAMGKDVILVETVGTGQSEVEITKVSDTSVLVLSPDSGDQVQVIKAGILEAADVFVVNKADKGGAEYVISRVEFMLGMRTFHPNDWKPGIVLTEAISKKGADELADVLLKHKEYLDVSGELEKRRKIRAREELLKNVESFVRDYCYQGFVTEGHLEELVDGIAQRKIDPHSAALKIIDWLGGHFKQISAH
;
A
#
# COMPACT_ATOMS: atom_id res chain seq x y z
N THR A 1 -12.33 -9.54 -25.45
CA THR A 1 -12.38 -8.22 -26.12
C THR A 1 -11.45 -7.31 -25.35
N MET A 2 -10.26 -7.01 -25.88
CA MET A 2 -9.38 -6.00 -25.27
C MET A 2 -9.84 -4.65 -25.78
N ASP A 3 -10.55 -3.90 -24.94
CA ASP A 3 -10.81 -2.49 -25.19
C ASP A 3 -9.45 -1.77 -25.28
N ARG A 4 -9.23 -1.00 -26.35
CA ARG A 4 -7.93 -0.36 -26.64
C ARG A 4 -7.54 0.67 -25.57
N GLY A 5 -8.50 1.16 -24.79
CA GLY A 5 -8.26 2.05 -23.65
C GLY A 5 -7.72 1.35 -22.39
N VAL A 6 -7.92 0.03 -22.27
CA VAL A 6 -7.69 -0.73 -21.04
C VAL A 6 -6.36 -1.48 -21.10
N PHE A 7 -5.53 -1.28 -20.08
CA PHE A 7 -4.28 -2.02 -19.89
C PHE A 7 -4.33 -2.80 -18.59
N ILE A 8 -3.99 -4.08 -18.63
CA ILE A 8 -4.00 -4.99 -17.47
C ILE A 8 -2.62 -5.62 -17.34
N ARG A 9 -2.06 -5.64 -16.12
CA ARG A 9 -0.79 -6.30 -15.82
C ARG A 9 -0.77 -6.88 -14.42
N SER A 10 -0.46 -8.17 -14.32
CA SER A 10 -0.24 -8.84 -13.03
C SER A 10 1.19 -8.58 -12.53
N MET A 11 1.33 -8.32 -11.23
CA MET A 11 2.59 -7.97 -10.60
C MET A 11 2.95 -8.98 -9.51
N ALA A 12 4.17 -9.51 -9.53
CA ALA A 12 4.67 -10.41 -8.50
C ALA A 12 5.49 -9.63 -7.46
N THR A 13 5.33 -9.95 -6.18
CA THR A 13 5.98 -9.26 -5.04
C THR A 13 7.48 -9.51 -4.91
N ARG A 14 8.05 -10.50 -5.62
CA ARG A 14 9.50 -10.83 -5.73
C ARG A 14 10.33 -10.58 -4.45
N GLY A 15 9.81 -10.97 -3.29
CA GLY A 15 10.54 -10.89 -2.02
C GLY A 15 10.76 -9.46 -1.47
N TRP A 16 10.03 -8.45 -1.97
CA TRP A 16 10.07 -7.11 -1.41
C TRP A 16 9.55 -7.12 0.03
N ARG A 17 10.24 -6.40 0.94
CA ARG A 17 9.78 -6.18 2.32
C ARG A 17 8.67 -5.12 2.31
N GLY A 18 7.49 -5.56 1.92
CA GLY A 18 6.26 -4.78 1.80
C GLY A 18 5.26 -5.58 0.97
N GLY A 19 3.99 -5.56 1.36
CA GLY A 19 2.90 -6.22 0.66
C GLY A 19 2.65 -5.74 -0.79
N LEU A 20 3.17 -4.57 -1.19
CA LEU A 20 3.20 -4.08 -2.56
C LEU A 20 4.64 -4.08 -3.13
N SER A 21 4.81 -4.57 -4.36
CA SER A 21 6.11 -4.59 -5.01
C SER A 21 6.56 -3.19 -5.45
N LYS A 22 7.87 -2.89 -5.41
CA LYS A 22 8.44 -1.66 -6.02
C LYS A 22 7.99 -1.48 -7.47
N ALA A 23 7.90 -2.60 -8.20
CA ALA A 23 7.46 -2.61 -9.59
C ALA A 23 6.00 -2.14 -9.75
N THR A 24 5.12 -2.37 -8.77
CA THR A 24 3.74 -1.88 -8.77
C THR A 24 3.73 -0.35 -8.71
N ILE A 25 4.50 0.24 -7.79
CA ILE A 25 4.63 1.71 -7.66
C ILE A 25 5.18 2.31 -8.96
N SER A 26 6.25 1.72 -9.51
CA SER A 26 6.79 2.18 -10.79
C SER A 26 5.77 2.09 -11.93
N MET A 27 4.93 1.06 -11.95
CA MET A 27 3.89 0.93 -12.97
C MET A 27 2.81 2.00 -12.80
N ILE A 28 2.43 2.36 -11.57
CA ILE A 28 1.49 3.48 -11.32
C ILE A 28 2.06 4.77 -11.92
N HIS A 29 3.31 5.11 -11.63
CA HIS A 29 3.97 6.30 -12.19
C HIS A 29 4.05 6.27 -13.71
N ILE A 30 4.33 5.11 -14.32
CA ILE A 30 4.34 4.97 -15.77
C ILE A 30 2.95 5.19 -16.34
N MET A 31 1.90 4.63 -15.73
CA MET A 31 0.52 4.83 -16.20
C MET A 31 0.09 6.29 -16.10
N ASP A 32 0.43 6.96 -15.01
CA ASP A 32 0.16 8.38 -14.80
C ASP A 32 0.88 9.23 -15.85
N ALA A 33 2.18 8.98 -16.08
CA ALA A 33 2.96 9.65 -17.12
C ALA A 33 2.47 9.36 -18.54
N MET A 34 1.83 8.21 -18.78
CA MET A 34 1.17 7.87 -20.04
C MET A 34 -0.20 8.54 -20.20
N GLY A 35 -0.65 9.34 -19.23
CA GLY A 35 -1.91 10.08 -19.28
C GLY A 35 -3.14 9.20 -19.07
N LYS A 36 -3.04 8.14 -18.26
CA LYS A 36 -4.21 7.35 -17.86
C LYS A 36 -5.01 8.11 -16.80
N ASP A 37 -6.29 8.36 -17.09
CA ASP A 37 -7.18 9.08 -16.16
C ASP A 37 -7.52 8.29 -14.90
N VAL A 38 -7.56 6.95 -15.01
CA VAL A 38 -7.94 6.04 -13.92
C VAL A 38 -6.94 4.88 -13.86
N ILE A 39 -6.38 4.65 -12.68
CA ILE A 39 -5.45 3.55 -12.39
C ILE A 39 -6.06 2.72 -11.26
N LEU A 40 -6.47 1.49 -11.58
CA LEU A 40 -6.97 0.54 -10.59
C LEU A 40 -5.84 -0.38 -10.16
N VAL A 41 -5.64 -0.50 -8.84
CA VAL A 41 -4.62 -1.37 -8.25
C VAL A 41 -5.31 -2.33 -7.30
N GLU A 42 -5.21 -3.62 -7.62
CA GLU A 42 -5.80 -4.70 -6.84
C GLU A 42 -4.70 -5.46 -6.07
N THR A 43 -5.02 -5.91 -4.86
CA THR A 43 -4.13 -6.76 -4.04
C THR A 43 -4.69 -8.17 -3.96
N VAL A 44 -3.81 -9.16 -3.76
CA VAL A 44 -4.19 -10.58 -3.73
C VAL A 44 -4.73 -11.08 -2.37
N GLY A 45 -5.05 -10.19 -1.43
CA GLY A 45 -5.81 -10.52 -0.20
C GLY A 45 -5.11 -11.45 0.81
N THR A 46 -3.78 -11.46 0.87
CA THR A 46 -3.01 -12.33 1.79
C THR A 46 -2.56 -11.64 3.09
N GLY A 47 -3.29 -10.65 3.58
CA GLY A 47 -3.24 -10.19 4.99
C GLY A 47 -2.15 -9.19 5.40
N GLN A 48 -1.11 -8.96 4.59
CA GLN A 48 -0.09 -7.90 4.84
C GLN A 48 -0.14 -6.74 3.84
N SER A 49 -0.67 -6.95 2.63
CA SER A 49 -0.72 -5.93 1.56
C SER A 49 -1.93 -5.00 1.63
N GLU A 50 -2.94 -5.37 2.43
CA GLU A 50 -4.27 -4.74 2.42
C GLU A 50 -4.23 -3.29 2.91
N VAL A 51 -3.34 -2.96 3.84
CA VAL A 51 -3.15 -1.56 4.31
C VAL A 51 -2.14 -0.81 3.43
N GLU A 52 -1.29 -1.49 2.69
CA GLU A 52 -0.28 -0.82 1.87
C GLU A 52 -0.85 -0.16 0.61
N ILE A 53 -2.00 -0.64 0.13
CA ILE A 53 -2.66 -0.04 -1.03
C ILE A 53 -2.98 1.44 -0.81
N THR A 54 -3.29 1.82 0.43
CA THR A 54 -3.63 3.20 0.81
C THR A 54 -2.44 4.14 0.69
N LYS A 55 -1.22 3.60 0.71
CA LYS A 55 0.03 4.34 0.50
C LYS A 55 0.33 4.60 -0.96
N VAL A 56 -0.47 4.10 -1.90
CA VAL A 56 -0.24 4.27 -3.34
C VAL A 56 -1.47 4.73 -4.10
N SER A 57 -2.67 4.69 -3.50
CA SER A 57 -3.92 5.13 -4.11
C SER A 57 -4.44 6.44 -3.52
N ASP A 58 -5.16 7.22 -4.32
CA ASP A 58 -5.91 8.39 -3.86
C ASP A 58 -7.15 7.98 -3.05
N THR A 59 -7.84 6.94 -3.53
CA THR A 59 -9.03 6.35 -2.90
C THR A 59 -8.81 4.85 -2.69
N SER A 60 -9.13 4.35 -1.51
CA SER A 60 -9.04 2.92 -1.18
C SER A 60 -10.42 2.30 -1.01
N VAL A 61 -10.64 1.16 -1.68
CA VAL A 61 -11.92 0.43 -1.64
C VAL A 61 -11.73 -0.91 -0.96
N LEU A 62 -12.50 -1.18 0.10
CA LEU A 62 -12.56 -2.50 0.71
C LEU A 62 -13.77 -3.25 0.18
N VAL A 63 -13.52 -4.36 -0.52
CA VAL A 63 -14.57 -5.24 -1.05
C VAL A 63 -14.75 -6.43 -0.12
N LEU A 64 -15.96 -6.62 0.39
CA LEU A 64 -16.38 -7.72 1.26
C LEU A 64 -17.44 -8.56 0.54
N SER A 65 -17.60 -9.83 0.93
CA SER A 65 -18.70 -10.66 0.44
C SER A 65 -19.26 -11.58 1.55
N PRO A 66 -20.55 -11.95 1.50
CA PRO A 66 -21.22 -12.77 2.54
C PRO A 66 -20.62 -14.17 2.68
N ASP A 67 -20.21 -14.77 1.56
CA ASP A 67 -19.65 -16.13 1.52
C ASP A 67 -18.27 -16.22 2.21
N SER A 68 -17.61 -15.07 2.43
CA SER A 68 -16.29 -14.98 3.06
C SER A 68 -16.38 -15.07 4.58
N GLY A 69 -17.19 -15.97 5.15
CA GLY A 69 -17.56 -16.04 6.58
C GLY A 69 -16.43 -15.79 7.60
N ASP A 70 -15.19 -16.19 7.26
CA ASP A 70 -13.99 -15.95 8.08
C ASP A 70 -13.34 -14.56 7.84
N GLN A 71 -13.36 -14.02 6.62
CA GLN A 71 -12.70 -12.74 6.30
C GLN A 71 -13.38 -11.55 6.98
N VAL A 72 -14.71 -11.60 7.16
CA VAL A 72 -15.42 -10.55 7.90
C VAL A 72 -15.03 -10.60 9.38
N GLN A 73 -14.85 -11.79 9.98
CA GLN A 73 -14.36 -11.92 11.36
C GLN A 73 -12.91 -11.44 11.54
N VAL A 74 -12.07 -11.55 10.50
CA VAL A 74 -10.64 -11.19 10.52
C VAL A 74 -10.38 -9.79 9.93
N ILE A 75 -11.41 -8.93 9.81
CA ILE A 75 -11.14 -7.54 9.43
C ILE A 75 -10.40 -6.85 10.59
N LYS A 76 -9.12 -6.58 10.37
CA LYS A 76 -8.27 -5.85 11.32
C LYS A 76 -8.73 -4.40 11.39
N ALA A 77 -8.71 -3.80 12.58
CA ALA A 77 -9.04 -2.39 12.79
C ALA A 77 -8.32 -1.46 11.79
N GLY A 78 -7.03 -1.70 11.53
CA GLY A 78 -6.23 -0.91 10.59
C GLY A 78 -6.66 -0.99 9.12
N ILE A 79 -7.39 -2.03 8.69
CA ILE A 79 -7.92 -2.12 7.32
C ILE A 79 -9.19 -1.27 7.18
N LEU A 80 -10.07 -1.33 8.19
CA LEU A 80 -11.30 -0.53 8.23
C LEU A 80 -11.00 0.96 8.32
N GLU A 81 -10.00 1.33 9.11
CA GLU A 81 -9.60 2.71 9.27
C GLU A 81 -9.05 3.32 7.98
N ALA A 82 -8.41 2.47 7.15
CA ALA A 82 -7.70 2.91 5.96
C ALA A 82 -8.58 2.94 4.69
N ALA A 83 -9.76 2.31 4.69
CA ALA A 83 -10.67 2.33 3.55
C ALA A 83 -11.49 3.63 3.48
N ASP A 84 -11.57 4.21 2.27
CA ASP A 84 -12.39 5.39 1.99
C ASP A 84 -13.80 5.00 1.50
N VAL A 85 -13.96 3.81 0.91
CA VAL A 85 -15.24 3.27 0.41
C VAL A 85 -15.34 1.78 0.76
N PHE A 86 -16.52 1.36 1.20
CA PHE A 86 -16.84 -0.04 1.46
C PHE A 86 -17.76 -0.58 0.39
N VAL A 87 -17.47 -1.79 -0.11
CA VAL A 87 -18.32 -2.50 -1.06
C VAL A 87 -18.70 -3.84 -0.46
N VAL A 88 -20.00 -4.15 -0.45
CA VAL A 88 -20.49 -5.50 -0.18
C VAL A 88 -20.91 -6.11 -1.52
N ASN A 89 -20.04 -6.95 -2.07
CA ASN A 89 -20.30 -7.68 -3.31
C ASN A 89 -21.02 -8.99 -3.03
N LYS A 90 -21.77 -9.48 -4.04
CA LYS A 90 -22.72 -10.59 -3.93
C LYS A 90 -23.86 -10.26 -2.95
N ALA A 91 -24.38 -9.04 -3.03
CA ALA A 91 -25.49 -8.59 -2.19
C ALA A 91 -26.79 -9.39 -2.41
N ASP A 92 -26.88 -10.18 -3.49
CA ASP A 92 -27.96 -11.14 -3.75
C ASP A 92 -27.92 -12.40 -2.87
N LYS A 93 -26.82 -12.62 -2.13
CA LYS A 93 -26.62 -13.82 -1.31
C LYS A 93 -27.07 -13.61 0.12
N GLY A 94 -27.57 -14.69 0.73
CA GLY A 94 -27.90 -14.70 2.15
C GLY A 94 -26.69 -14.33 3.00
N GLY A 95 -26.89 -13.48 4.01
CA GLY A 95 -25.84 -12.97 4.89
C GLY A 95 -25.28 -11.60 4.48
N ALA A 96 -25.71 -11.02 3.36
CA ALA A 96 -25.35 -9.66 2.98
C ALA A 96 -25.75 -8.63 4.04
N GLU A 97 -26.97 -8.74 4.60
CA GLU A 97 -27.44 -7.84 5.66
C GLU A 97 -26.53 -7.91 6.91
N TYR A 98 -26.05 -9.10 7.24
CA TYR A 98 -25.12 -9.28 8.37
C TYR A 98 -23.79 -8.55 8.14
N VAL A 99 -23.23 -8.64 6.92
CA VAL A 99 -21.99 -7.90 6.57
C VAL A 99 -22.23 -6.40 6.63
N ILE A 100 -23.35 -5.91 6.10
CA ILE A 100 -23.73 -4.49 6.10
C ILE A 100 -23.81 -3.97 7.54
N SER A 101 -24.63 -4.59 8.39
CA SER A 101 -24.80 -4.17 9.78
C SER A 101 -23.49 -4.17 10.57
N ARG A 102 -22.58 -5.09 10.26
CA ARG A 102 -21.24 -5.09 10.86
C ARG A 102 -20.39 -3.91 10.41
N VAL A 103 -20.35 -3.62 9.12
CA VAL A 103 -19.60 -2.45 8.61
C VAL A 103 -20.18 -1.16 9.17
N GLU A 104 -21.51 -1.03 9.21
CA GLU A 104 -22.19 0.12 9.82
C GLU A 104 -21.84 0.28 11.30
N PHE A 105 -21.88 -0.81 12.08
CA PHE A 105 -21.49 -0.78 13.49
C PHE A 105 -20.05 -0.28 13.67
N MET A 106 -19.11 -0.80 12.87
CA MET A 106 -17.70 -0.40 12.96
C MET A 106 -17.48 1.05 12.53
N LEU A 107 -18.18 1.51 11.49
CA LEU A 107 -18.16 2.92 11.09
C LEU A 107 -18.76 3.83 12.16
N GLY A 108 -19.80 3.39 12.86
CA GLY A 108 -20.42 4.11 13.97
C GLY A 108 -19.50 4.27 15.19
N MET A 109 -18.46 3.44 15.32
CA MET A 109 -17.43 3.59 16.36
C MET A 109 -16.38 4.65 16.01
N ARG A 110 -16.29 5.08 14.75
CA ARG A 110 -15.33 6.12 14.33
C ARG A 110 -15.89 7.51 14.67
N THR A 111 -15.02 8.37 15.17
CA THR A 111 -15.34 9.79 15.35
C THR A 111 -15.06 10.54 14.06
N PHE A 112 -16.06 11.24 13.53
CA PHE A 112 -15.94 12.10 12.36
C PHE A 112 -16.19 13.55 12.76
N HIS A 113 -15.26 14.44 12.43
CA HIS A 113 -15.40 15.87 12.60
C HIS A 113 -16.29 16.47 11.49
N PRO A 114 -16.80 17.70 11.69
CA PRO A 114 -17.48 18.42 10.63
C PRO A 114 -16.61 18.51 9.38
N ASN A 115 -17.18 18.14 8.23
CA ASN A 115 -16.52 18.06 6.91
C ASN A 115 -15.58 16.87 6.69
N ASP A 116 -15.45 15.92 7.64
CA ASP A 116 -14.74 14.69 7.36
C ASP A 116 -15.50 13.84 6.33
N TRP A 117 -14.75 13.16 5.46
CA TRP A 117 -15.34 12.14 4.61
C TRP A 117 -15.84 10.98 5.44
N LYS A 118 -17.12 10.64 5.26
CA LYS A 118 -17.75 9.48 5.86
C LYS A 118 -17.85 8.39 4.80
N PRO A 119 -17.12 7.27 4.95
CA PRO A 119 -17.18 6.17 3.99
C PRO A 119 -18.61 5.65 3.84
N GLY A 120 -19.08 5.56 2.60
CA GLY A 120 -20.34 4.88 2.27
C GLY A 120 -20.15 3.37 2.12
N ILE A 121 -21.27 2.64 2.21
CA ILE A 121 -21.35 1.22 1.85
C ILE A 121 -22.11 1.12 0.53
N VAL A 122 -21.48 0.55 -0.49
CA VAL A 122 -22.09 0.31 -1.81
C VAL A 122 -22.36 -1.18 -1.97
N LEU A 123 -23.58 -1.52 -2.41
CA LEU A 123 -23.96 -2.91 -2.66
C LEU A 123 -23.73 -3.25 -4.13
N THR A 124 -23.07 -4.38 -4.39
CA THR A 124 -22.78 -4.81 -5.75
C THR A 124 -23.14 -6.27 -5.97
N GLU A 125 -23.50 -6.57 -7.21
CA GLU A 125 -23.65 -7.92 -7.72
C GLU A 125 -22.83 -8.03 -9.01
N ALA A 126 -21.54 -8.33 -8.90
CA ALA A 126 -20.62 -8.25 -10.05
C ALA A 126 -21.06 -9.09 -11.26
N ILE A 127 -21.63 -10.28 -11.03
CA ILE A 127 -22.06 -11.19 -12.11
C ILE A 127 -23.26 -10.63 -12.88
N SER A 128 -24.23 -10.06 -12.18
CA SER A 128 -25.41 -9.43 -12.77
C SER A 128 -25.17 -7.97 -13.16
N LYS A 129 -23.94 -7.45 -12.94
CA LYS A 129 -23.49 -6.09 -13.25
C LYS A 129 -24.29 -4.99 -12.55
N LYS A 130 -24.75 -5.23 -11.32
CA LYS A 130 -25.44 -4.20 -10.52
C LYS A 130 -24.51 -3.51 -9.54
N GLY A 131 -24.77 -2.22 -9.30
CA GLY A 131 -24.05 -1.38 -8.32
C GLY A 131 -22.70 -0.83 -8.81
N ALA A 132 -22.26 -1.17 -10.03
CA ALA A 132 -21.01 -0.65 -10.59
C ALA A 132 -21.08 0.86 -10.85
N ASP A 133 -22.19 1.35 -11.39
CA ASP A 133 -22.40 2.79 -11.64
C ASP A 133 -22.47 3.58 -10.32
N GLU A 134 -23.17 3.05 -9.32
CA GLU A 134 -23.22 3.65 -7.98
C GLU A 134 -21.83 3.70 -7.33
N LEU A 135 -21.03 2.64 -7.46
CA LEU A 135 -19.66 2.63 -6.99
C LEU A 135 -18.83 3.71 -7.70
N ALA A 136 -18.96 3.84 -9.02
CA ALA A 136 -18.26 4.88 -9.77
C ALA A 136 -18.65 6.29 -9.29
N ASP A 137 -19.93 6.54 -9.05
CA ASP A 137 -20.42 7.82 -8.50
C ASP A 137 -19.83 8.13 -7.12
N VAL A 138 -19.75 7.13 -6.24
CA VAL A 138 -19.16 7.30 -4.90
C VAL A 138 -17.65 7.59 -4.99
N LEU A 139 -16.93 6.92 -5.89
CA LEU A 139 -15.51 7.18 -6.12
C LEU A 139 -15.28 8.61 -6.64
N LEU A 140 -16.12 9.08 -7.56
CA LEU A 140 -16.05 10.46 -8.07
C LEU A 140 -16.35 11.49 -6.98
N LYS A 141 -17.34 11.24 -6.11
CA LYS A 141 -17.63 12.10 -4.95
C LYS A 141 -16.47 12.14 -3.96
N HIS A 142 -15.82 11.02 -3.70
CA HIS A 142 -14.64 11.01 -2.84
C HIS A 142 -13.49 11.80 -3.46
N LYS A 143 -13.25 11.67 -4.77
CA LYS A 143 -12.26 12.46 -5.50
C LYS A 143 -12.55 13.96 -5.39
N GLU A 144 -13.81 14.37 -5.57
CA GLU A 144 -14.23 15.76 -5.39
C GLU A 144 -13.98 16.25 -3.95
N TYR A 145 -14.32 15.43 -2.95
CA TYR A 145 -14.00 15.72 -1.56
C TYR A 145 -12.50 15.94 -1.35
N LEU A 146 -11.64 15.06 -1.89
CA LEU A 146 -10.19 15.17 -1.76
C LEU A 146 -9.65 16.47 -2.39
N ASP A 147 -10.22 16.88 -3.52
CA ASP A 147 -9.87 18.13 -4.21
C ASP A 147 -10.27 19.35 -3.37
N VAL A 148 -11.53 19.43 -2.94
CA VAL A 148 -12.10 20.60 -2.24
C VAL A 148 -11.54 20.75 -0.83
N SER A 149 -11.30 19.64 -0.12
CA SER A 149 -10.75 19.65 1.24
C SER A 149 -9.24 19.92 1.28
N GLY A 150 -8.54 19.79 0.15
CA GLY A 150 -7.08 19.81 0.07
C GLY A 150 -6.40 18.55 0.64
N GLU A 151 -7.17 17.52 1.00
CA GLU A 151 -6.63 16.24 1.46
C GLU A 151 -5.85 15.51 0.37
N LEU A 152 -6.20 15.72 -0.91
CA LEU A 152 -5.47 15.11 -2.03
C LEU A 152 -3.98 15.45 -1.99
N GLU A 153 -3.66 16.74 -1.90
CA GLU A 153 -2.28 17.22 -1.94
C GLU A 153 -1.51 16.80 -0.67
N LYS A 154 -2.18 16.82 0.50
CA LYS A 154 -1.58 16.32 1.74
C LYS A 154 -1.21 14.84 1.62
N ARG A 155 -2.14 13.99 1.15
CA ARG A 155 -1.90 12.56 0.94
C ARG A 155 -0.76 12.35 -0.06
N ARG A 156 -0.76 13.05 -1.19
CA ARG A 156 0.31 12.99 -2.21
C ARG A 156 1.68 13.35 -1.65
N LYS A 157 1.78 14.43 -0.87
CA LYS A 157 3.03 14.85 -0.23
C LYS A 157 3.56 13.82 0.77
N ILE A 158 2.67 13.22 1.57
CA ILE A 158 3.02 12.13 2.48
C ILE A 158 3.58 10.94 1.70
N ARG A 159 2.88 10.48 0.65
CA ARG A 159 3.34 9.38 -0.20
C ARG A 159 4.68 9.66 -0.87
N ALA A 160 4.86 10.85 -1.43
CA ALA A 160 6.11 11.27 -2.06
C ALA A 160 7.28 11.25 -1.05
N ARG A 161 7.04 11.70 0.19
CA ARG A 161 8.04 11.63 1.27
C ARG A 161 8.40 10.19 1.61
N GLU A 162 7.41 9.32 1.80
CA GLU A 162 7.65 7.90 2.10
C GLU A 162 8.39 7.19 0.97
N GLU A 163 8.01 7.46 -0.28
CA GLU A 163 8.67 6.88 -1.45
C GLU A 163 10.13 7.34 -1.56
N LEU A 164 10.41 8.62 -1.34
CA LEU A 164 11.77 9.15 -1.33
C LEU A 164 12.63 8.45 -0.26
N LEU A 165 12.14 8.38 0.98
CA LEU A 165 12.88 7.75 2.07
C LEU A 165 13.14 6.26 1.81
N LYS A 166 12.14 5.51 1.33
CA LYS A 166 12.31 4.10 0.94
C LYS A 166 13.33 3.91 -0.18
N ASN A 167 13.37 4.80 -1.16
CA ASN A 167 14.37 4.74 -2.23
C ASN A 167 15.78 5.03 -1.71
N VAL A 168 15.94 6.02 -0.83
CA VAL A 168 17.23 6.29 -0.16
C VAL A 168 17.69 5.07 0.64
N GLU A 169 16.82 4.49 1.47
CA GLU A 169 17.13 3.26 2.22
C GLU A 169 17.55 2.10 1.30
N SER A 170 16.83 1.91 0.18
CA SER A 170 17.18 0.88 -0.80
C SER A 170 18.56 1.13 -1.40
N PHE A 171 18.85 2.36 -1.83
CA PHE A 171 20.14 2.68 -2.44
C PHE A 171 21.31 2.52 -1.49
N VAL A 172 21.16 2.97 -0.23
CA VAL A 172 22.19 2.78 0.80
C VAL A 172 22.42 1.30 1.06
N ARG A 173 21.36 0.51 1.23
CA ARG A 173 21.46 -0.94 1.41
C ARG A 173 22.17 -1.61 0.25
N ASP A 174 21.77 -1.30 -0.98
CA ASP A 174 22.30 -1.94 -2.19
C ASP A 174 23.78 -1.56 -2.38
N TYR A 175 24.16 -0.31 -2.10
CA TYR A 175 25.56 0.14 -2.09
C TYR A 175 26.42 -0.59 -1.04
N CYS A 176 25.94 -0.67 0.20
CA CYS A 176 26.62 -1.45 1.25
C CYS A 176 26.76 -2.91 0.85
N TYR A 177 25.75 -3.50 0.21
CA TYR A 177 25.84 -4.87 -0.28
C TYR A 177 26.92 -5.03 -1.35
N GLN A 178 27.00 -4.11 -2.31
CA GLN A 178 27.95 -4.19 -3.43
C GLN A 178 29.39 -3.86 -3.09
N GLY A 179 29.67 -3.12 -2.02
CA GLY A 179 31.04 -2.81 -1.60
C GLY A 179 31.45 -3.50 -0.30
N PHE A 180 30.59 -3.57 0.72
CA PHE A 180 30.98 -4.16 2.00
C PHE A 180 30.86 -5.69 2.01
N VAL A 181 29.77 -6.21 1.46
CA VAL A 181 29.44 -7.65 1.55
C VAL A 181 30.25 -8.47 0.55
N THR A 182 30.32 -8.00 -0.69
CA THR A 182 31.07 -8.65 -1.79
C THR A 182 32.58 -8.65 -1.58
N GLU A 183 33.13 -7.65 -0.88
CA GLU A 183 34.55 -7.60 -0.47
C GLU A 183 34.85 -8.54 0.72
N GLY A 184 33.84 -9.22 1.27
CA GLY A 184 34.02 -10.24 2.30
C GLY A 184 34.02 -9.73 3.75
N HIS A 185 33.89 -8.42 3.98
CA HIS A 185 33.87 -7.84 5.34
C HIS A 185 32.65 -8.25 6.17
N LEU A 186 31.57 -8.72 5.53
CA LEU A 186 30.35 -9.13 6.22
C LEU A 186 30.57 -10.35 7.13
N GLU A 187 31.29 -11.35 6.65
CA GLU A 187 31.41 -12.63 7.35
C GLU A 187 32.13 -12.45 8.70
N GLU A 188 33.14 -11.59 8.75
CA GLU A 188 33.86 -11.25 9.99
C GLU A 188 32.94 -10.62 11.05
N LEU A 189 32.02 -9.74 10.64
CA LEU A 189 31.05 -9.15 11.56
C LEU A 189 30.01 -10.17 12.02
N VAL A 190 29.53 -11.02 11.11
CA VAL A 190 28.57 -12.09 11.42
C VAL A 190 29.18 -13.09 12.41
N ASP A 191 30.41 -13.53 12.18
CA ASP A 191 31.17 -14.39 13.09
C ASP A 191 31.38 -13.73 14.45
N GLY A 192 31.73 -12.44 14.46
CA GLY A 192 31.85 -11.65 15.67
C GLY A 192 30.56 -11.61 16.49
N ILE A 193 29.40 -11.45 15.84
CA ILE A 193 28.08 -11.46 16.49
C ILE A 193 27.76 -12.87 17.01
N ALA A 194 27.96 -13.90 16.19
CA ALA A 194 27.68 -15.29 16.56
C ALA A 194 28.52 -15.73 17.78
N GLN A 195 29.77 -15.28 17.84
CA GLN A 195 30.69 -15.53 18.96
C GLN A 195 30.50 -14.55 20.13
N ARG A 196 29.52 -13.63 20.06
CA ARG A 196 29.24 -12.58 21.06
C ARG A 196 30.43 -11.66 21.38
N LYS A 197 31.33 -11.46 20.41
CA LYS A 197 32.47 -10.54 20.49
C LYS A 197 32.08 -9.09 20.18
N ILE A 198 31.00 -8.91 19.42
CA ILE A 198 30.40 -7.61 19.11
C ILE A 198 28.87 -7.78 19.09
N ASP A 199 28.14 -6.78 19.54
CA ASP A 199 26.68 -6.80 19.44
C ASP A 199 26.21 -6.31 18.03
N PRO A 200 24.98 -6.68 17.61
CA PRO A 200 24.47 -6.30 16.29
C PRO A 200 24.43 -4.80 16.01
N HIS A 201 24.18 -3.96 17.03
CA HIS A 201 24.13 -2.51 16.85
C HIS A 201 25.53 -1.95 16.58
N SER A 202 26.52 -2.34 17.37
CA SER A 202 27.92 -1.95 17.13
C SER A 202 28.46 -2.46 15.80
N ALA A 203 28.09 -3.68 15.39
CA ALA A 203 28.45 -4.20 14.07
C ALA A 203 27.83 -3.38 12.93
N ALA A 204 26.57 -2.95 13.07
CA ALA A 204 25.93 -2.06 12.10
C ALA A 204 26.64 -0.71 12.00
N LEU A 205 27.07 -0.12 13.13
CA LEU A 205 27.85 1.13 13.10
C LEU A 205 29.16 0.99 12.32
N LYS A 206 29.85 -0.17 12.38
CA LYS A 206 31.04 -0.41 11.57
C LYS A 206 30.76 -0.36 10.06
N ILE A 207 29.60 -0.86 9.62
CA ILE A 207 29.17 -0.77 8.21
C ILE A 207 28.91 0.70 7.84
N ILE A 208 28.30 1.48 8.72
CA ILE A 208 28.05 2.91 8.52
C ILE A 208 29.35 3.71 8.47
N ASP A 209 30.34 3.40 9.32
CA ASP A 209 31.64 4.06 9.31
C ASP A 209 32.40 3.78 8.00
N TRP A 210 32.38 2.52 7.54
CA TRP A 210 32.95 2.14 6.24
C TRP A 210 32.30 2.93 5.09
N LEU A 211 30.96 3.05 5.13
CA LEU A 211 30.20 3.81 4.15
C LEU A 211 30.59 5.30 4.16
N GLY A 212 30.71 5.89 5.35
CA GLY A 212 31.12 7.29 5.53
C GLY A 212 32.55 7.57 5.04
N GLY A 213 33.46 6.61 5.16
CA GLY A 213 34.81 6.68 4.60
C GLY A 213 34.81 6.73 3.07
N HIS A 214 34.01 5.89 2.43
CA HIS A 214 33.89 5.83 0.97
C HIS A 214 33.27 7.10 0.35
N PHE A 215 32.22 7.65 0.97
CA PHE A 215 31.61 8.89 0.46
C PHE A 215 32.59 10.07 0.45
N LYS A 216 33.46 10.18 1.45
CA LYS A 216 34.48 11.24 1.50
C LYS A 216 35.52 11.14 0.39
N GLN A 217 35.81 9.93 -0.10
CA GLN A 217 36.73 9.73 -1.22
C GLN A 217 36.09 10.09 -2.56
N ILE A 218 34.79 9.82 -2.73
CA ILE A 218 34.05 10.16 -3.95
C ILE A 218 33.82 11.67 -4.04
N SER A 219 33.49 12.35 -2.93
CA SER A 219 33.25 13.80 -2.91
C SER A 219 34.51 14.67 -3.01
N ALA A 220 35.69 14.05 -2.96
CA ALA A 220 36.99 14.72 -3.11
C ALA A 220 37.47 14.78 -4.58
N HIS A 221 36.67 14.25 -5.51
CA HIS A 221 36.85 14.28 -6.96
C HIS A 221 35.66 14.95 -7.64
#